data_AF-A0A1U6HBQ0-F1
#
_entry.id   AF-A0A1U6HBQ0-F1
#
_cell.length_a   1.000
_cell.length_b   1.000
_cell.length_c   1.000
_cell.angle_alpha   90.00
_cell.angle_beta   90.00
_cell.angle_gamma   90.00
#
_symmetry.space_group_name_H-M   'P 1'
#
loop_
_entity.id
_entity.type
_entity.pdbx_description
1 polymer ?
#
loop_
_entity_poly.entity_id
_entity_poly.type
_entity_poly.pdbx_seq_one_letter_code
_entity_poly.pdbx_strand_id
1 'polypeptide(L)'
;MIPRSPLEDPVNAAHAWNRFRRIMRWMMTITVGLVLGSVIVLYRSNGMVSVHLYIATALGIGFTMLLASALMGLVFLSSGTGHDESIVNPLEDETDL
;
A
#
# COMPACT_ATOMS: atom_id res chain seq x y z
N MET A 1 29.29 1.15 20.59
CA MET A 1 28.48 -0.01 20.15
C MET A 1 27.43 0.51 19.16
N ILE A 2 27.24 -0.12 18.00
CA ILE A 2 26.20 0.27 17.04
C ILE A 2 24.84 -0.10 17.68
N PRO A 3 23.93 0.86 17.92
CA PRO A 3 22.61 0.53 18.43
C PRO A 3 21.87 -0.34 17.41
N ARG A 4 21.20 -1.39 17.88
CA ARG A 4 20.49 -2.33 17.01
C ARG A 4 19.38 -1.57 16.26
N SER A 5 19.29 -1.83 14.96
CA SER A 5 18.25 -1.26 14.11
C SER A 5 16.87 -1.66 14.65
N PRO A 6 15.92 -0.71 14.80
CA PRO A 6 14.54 -1.00 15.23
C PRO A 6 13.78 -2.03 14.35
N LEU A 7 14.31 -2.35 13.18
CA LEU A 7 13.82 -3.39 12.26
C LEU A 7 14.25 -4.82 12.63
N GLU A 8 15.23 -5.00 13.52
CA GLU A 8 15.60 -6.33 14.03
C GLU A 8 14.61 -6.86 15.08
N ASP A 9 13.64 -6.03 15.50
CA ASP A 9 12.61 -6.42 16.46
C ASP A 9 11.38 -6.96 15.72
N PRO A 10 11.21 -8.30 15.65
CA PRO A 10 10.17 -8.94 14.82
C PRO A 10 8.75 -8.53 15.21
N VAL A 11 8.58 -8.06 16.45
CA VAL A 11 7.30 -7.58 16.98
C VAL A 11 6.86 -6.27 16.31
N ASN A 12 7.78 -5.33 16.10
CA ASN A 12 7.47 -4.02 15.49
C ASN A 12 7.17 -4.14 14.00
N ALA A 13 7.96 -4.95 13.27
CA ALA A 13 7.75 -5.22 11.86
C ALA A 13 6.40 -5.93 11.60
N ALA A 14 6.03 -6.91 12.45
CA ALA A 14 4.76 -7.61 12.36
C ALA A 14 3.55 -6.67 12.57
N HIS A 15 3.66 -5.74 13.52
CA HIS A 15 2.59 -4.77 13.80
C HIS A 15 2.37 -3.80 12.61
N ALA A 16 3.44 -3.26 12.05
CA ALA A 16 3.39 -2.36 10.89
C ALA A 16 2.80 -3.07 9.65
N TRP A 17 3.20 -4.32 9.41
CA TRP A 17 2.70 -5.12 8.31
C TRP A 17 1.21 -5.46 8.42
N ASN A 18 0.74 -5.76 9.64
CA ASN A 18 -0.69 -6.05 9.86
C ASN A 18 -1.56 -4.83 9.59
N ARG A 19 -1.09 -3.62 9.93
CA ARG A 19 -1.77 -2.36 9.59
C ARG A 19 -1.82 -2.12 8.08
N PHE A 20 -0.72 -2.32 7.38
CA PHE A 20 -0.66 -2.22 5.91
C PHE A 20 -1.67 -3.17 5.24
N ARG A 21 -1.68 -4.45 5.63
CA ARG A 21 -2.65 -5.43 5.10
C ARG A 21 -4.10 -5.04 5.37
N ARG A 22 -4.40 -4.47 6.54
CA ARG A 22 -5.76 -4.00 6.85
C ARG A 22 -6.21 -2.90 5.89
N ILE A 23 -5.34 -1.93 5.61
CA ILE A 23 -5.62 -0.84 4.66
C ILE A 23 -5.76 -1.38 3.24
N MET A 24 -4.84 -2.23 2.80
CA MET A 24 -4.89 -2.87 1.47
C MET A 24 -6.16 -3.68 1.26
N ARG A 25 -6.64 -4.38 2.29
CA ARG A 25 -7.88 -5.15 2.22
C ARG A 25 -9.10 -4.25 2.04
N TRP A 26 -9.17 -3.13 2.77
CA TRP A 26 -10.23 -2.14 2.58
C TRP A 26 -10.19 -1.51 1.19
N MET A 27 -9.00 -1.11 0.74
CA MET A 27 -8.82 -0.54 -0.58
C MET A 27 -9.26 -1.53 -1.67
N MET A 28 -8.89 -2.80 -1.53
CA MET A 28 -9.34 -3.85 -2.45
C MET A 28 -10.85 -4.00 -2.50
N THR A 29 -11.52 -4.03 -1.34
CA THR A 29 -12.98 -4.10 -1.29
C THR A 29 -13.64 -2.91 -2.00
N ILE A 30 -13.13 -1.69 -1.78
CA ILE A 30 -13.64 -0.47 -2.42
C ILE A 30 -13.41 -0.53 -3.94
N THR A 31 -12.18 -0.81 -4.38
CA THR A 31 -11.84 -0.90 -5.80
C THR A 31 -12.67 -1.95 -6.52
N VAL A 32 -12.79 -3.15 -5.95
CA VAL A 32 -13.61 -4.22 -6.53
C VAL A 32 -15.08 -3.82 -6.60
N GLY A 33 -15.62 -3.21 -5.53
CA GLY A 33 -17.00 -2.71 -5.53
C GLY A 33 -17.26 -1.65 -6.60
N LEU A 34 -16.33 -0.72 -6.78
CA LEU A 34 -16.42 0.36 -7.76
C LEU A 34 -16.32 -0.17 -9.20
N VAL A 35 -15.40 -1.10 -9.45
CA VAL A 35 -15.24 -1.77 -10.75
C VAL A 35 -16.48 -2.60 -11.09
N LEU A 36 -16.97 -3.42 -10.16
CA LEU A 36 -18.20 -4.20 -10.36
C LEU A 36 -19.40 -3.30 -10.61
N GLY A 37 -19.58 -2.26 -9.80
CA GLY A 37 -20.66 -1.29 -9.97
C GLY A 37 -20.60 -0.61 -11.34
N SER A 38 -19.40 -0.20 -11.77
CA SER A 38 -19.19 0.41 -13.09
C SER A 38 -19.52 -0.55 -14.23
N VAL A 39 -19.08 -1.81 -14.15
CA VAL A 39 -19.40 -2.83 -15.17
C VAL A 39 -20.90 -3.10 -15.23
N ILE A 40 -21.58 -3.20 -14.09
CA ILE A 40 -23.04 -3.42 -14.03
C ILE A 40 -23.79 -2.26 -14.69
N VAL A 41 -23.42 -1.02 -14.37
CA VAL A 41 -24.02 0.19 -14.96
C VAL A 41 -23.78 0.20 -16.46
N LEU A 42 -22.54 -0.06 -16.89
CA LEU A 42 -22.15 -0.01 -18.29
C LEU A 42 -22.82 -1.12 -19.12
N TYR A 43 -23.02 -2.30 -18.55
CA TYR A 43 -23.77 -3.41 -19.16
C TYR A 43 -25.25 -3.05 -19.33
N ARG A 44 -25.85 -2.41 -18.31
CA ARG A 44 -27.25 -1.97 -18.38
C ARG A 44 -27.49 -0.86 -19.40
N SER A 45 -26.55 0.06 -19.58
CA SER A 45 -26.72 1.22 -20.47
C SER A 45 -26.39 0.92 -21.93
N ASN A 46 -25.39 0.08 -22.22
CA ASN A 46 -24.87 -0.12 -23.58
C ASN A 46 -25.20 -1.49 -24.20
N GLY A 47 -25.80 -2.42 -23.43
CA GLY A 47 -26.02 -3.79 -23.89
C GLY A 47 -24.71 -4.58 -24.08
N MET A 48 -24.79 -5.76 -24.72
CA MET A 48 -23.62 -6.63 -24.93
C MET A 48 -22.77 -6.16 -26.12
N VAL A 49 -21.90 -5.17 -25.91
CA VAL A 49 -20.90 -4.78 -26.94
C VAL A 49 -19.88 -5.90 -27.14
N SER A 50 -19.14 -6.27 -26.10
CA SER A 50 -18.25 -7.45 -26.06
C SER A 50 -17.87 -7.77 -24.62
N VAL A 51 -18.10 -9.00 -24.18
CA VAL A 51 -17.76 -9.46 -22.82
C VAL A 51 -16.27 -9.29 -22.52
N HIS A 52 -15.42 -9.52 -23.53
CA HIS A 52 -13.96 -9.36 -23.41
C HIS A 52 -13.56 -7.91 -23.09
N LEU A 53 -14.27 -6.91 -23.65
CA LEU A 53 -14.03 -5.50 -23.36
C LEU A 53 -14.26 -5.22 -21.88
N TYR A 54 -15.42 -5.64 -21.35
CA TYR A 54 -15.77 -5.41 -19.95
C TYR A 54 -14.76 -6.06 -19.00
N ILE A 55 -14.35 -7.30 -19.28
CA ILE A 55 -13.38 -8.02 -18.45
C ILE A 55 -12.00 -7.35 -18.54
N ALA A 56 -11.53 -7.01 -19.74
CA ALA A 56 -10.23 -6.36 -19.93
C ALA A 56 -10.17 -4.98 -19.27
N THR A 57 -11.23 -4.16 -19.42
CA THR A 57 -11.32 -2.85 -18.78
C THR A 57 -11.39 -2.97 -17.25
N ALA A 58 -12.21 -3.89 -16.74
CA ALA A 58 -12.33 -4.13 -15.31
C ALA A 58 -11.02 -4.59 -14.68
N LEU A 59 -10.34 -5.55 -15.31
CA LEU A 59 -9.03 -6.02 -14.86
C LEU A 59 -7.97 -4.93 -14.97
N GLY A 60 -7.92 -4.19 -16.08
CA GLY A 60 -6.94 -3.13 -16.29
C GLY A 60 -7.07 -2.00 -15.25
N ILE A 61 -8.29 -1.50 -15.05
CA ILE A 61 -8.55 -0.43 -14.07
C ILE A 61 -8.35 -0.96 -12.65
N GLY A 62 -8.93 -2.12 -12.32
CA GLY A 62 -8.81 -2.72 -10.98
C GLY A 62 -7.34 -2.99 -10.61
N PHE A 63 -6.58 -3.57 -11.54
CA PHE A 63 -5.15 -3.85 -11.33
C PHE A 63 -4.34 -2.59 -11.12
N THR A 64 -4.51 -1.57 -11.96
CA THR A 64 -3.75 -0.30 -11.85
C THR A 64 -4.08 0.46 -10.56
N MET A 65 -5.36 0.50 -10.14
CA MET A 65 -5.76 1.10 -8.87
C MET A 65 -5.17 0.37 -7.66
N LEU A 66 -5.21 -0.97 -7.67
CA LEU A 66 -4.62 -1.80 -6.62
C LEU A 66 -3.10 -1.63 -6.57
N LEU A 67 -2.44 -1.62 -7.72
CA LEU A 67 -0.99 -1.44 -7.82
C LEU A 67 -0.58 -0.06 -7.29
N ALA A 68 -1.25 1.01 -7.73
CA ALA A 68 -0.99 2.37 -7.25
C ALA A 68 -1.15 2.45 -5.71
N SER A 69 -2.21 1.84 -5.18
CA SER A 69 -2.46 1.81 -3.73
C SER A 69 -1.40 0.99 -2.96
N ALA A 70 -0.97 -0.14 -3.52
CA ALA A 70 0.07 -0.98 -2.94
C ALA A 70 1.40 -0.21 -2.86
N LEU A 71 1.78 0.46 -3.95
CA LEU A 71 2.99 1.27 -4.00
C LEU A 71 2.94 2.41 -2.98
N MET A 72 1.83 3.14 -2.91
CA MET A 72 1.64 4.19 -1.90
C MET A 72 1.78 3.65 -0.47
N GLY A 73 1.16 2.50 -0.18
CA GLY A 73 1.25 1.88 1.14
C GLY A 73 2.65 1.35 1.47
N LEU A 74 3.40 0.86 0.48
CA LEU A 74 4.81 0.48 0.65
C LEU A 74 5.71 1.69 0.94
N VAL A 75 5.47 2.83 0.28
CA VAL A 75 6.18 4.08 0.57
C VAL A 75 5.97 4.51 2.04
N PHE A 76 4.72 4.45 2.54
CA PHE A 76 4.45 4.75 3.96
C PHE A 76 5.08 3.74 4.93
N LEU A 77 5.17 2.47 4.55
CA LEU A 77 5.88 1.49 5.36
C LEU A 77 7.38 1.80 5.37
N SER A 78 7.94 2.18 4.23
CA SER A 78 9.36 2.53 4.09
C SER A 78 9.76 3.73 4.95
N SER A 79 8.90 4.74 5.10
CA SER A 79 9.18 5.89 5.96
C SER A 79 8.90 5.62 7.43
N GLY A 80 7.90 4.79 7.76
CA GLY A 80 7.46 4.53 9.12
C GLY A 80 8.18 3.38 9.86
N THR A 81 9.13 2.69 9.23
CA THR A 81 9.90 1.57 9.83
C THR A 81 11.14 2.02 10.60
N GLY A 82 11.39 3.33 10.69
CA GLY A 82 12.42 3.89 11.54
C GLY A 82 13.85 3.79 11.01
N HIS A 83 13.98 3.74 9.68
CA HIS A 83 15.30 3.78 9.04
C HIS A 83 16.03 5.09 9.33
N ASP A 84 15.33 6.22 9.27
CA ASP A 84 15.91 7.56 9.40
C ASP A 84 16.15 7.97 10.87
N GLU A 85 15.38 7.40 11.80
CA GLU A 85 15.53 7.62 13.25
C GLU A 85 16.61 6.74 13.90
N SER A 86 17.18 5.79 13.15
CA SER A 86 18.32 4.95 13.58
C SER A 86 19.70 5.56 13.32
N ILE A 87 19.76 6.78 12.75
CA ILE A 87 21.02 7.50 12.54
C ILE A 87 21.48 8.11 13.86
N VAL A 88 22.47 7.46 14.48
CA VAL A 88 23.25 8.04 15.59
C VAL A 88 23.98 9.26 15.05
N ASN A 89 23.72 10.44 15.62
CA ASN A 89 24.44 11.67 15.27
C ASN A 89 25.82 11.66 15.94
N PRO A 90 26.94 11.48 15.20
CA PRO A 90 28.27 11.40 15.80
C PRO A 90 28.75 12.72 16.42
N LEU A 91 28.04 13.82 16.19
CA LEU A 91 28.44 15.18 16.63
C LEU A 91 27.78 15.59 17.96
N GLU A 92 26.82 14.83 18.49
CA GLU A 92 26.19 15.12 19.78
C GLU A 92 27.20 15.02 20.95
N ASP A 93 28.24 14.19 20.81
CA ASP A 93 29.32 14.03 21.80
C ASP A 93 30.35 15.18 21.79
N GLU A 94 30.40 16.03 20.76
CA GLU A 94 31.37 17.13 20.67
C GLU A 94 30.86 18.46 21.25
N THR A 95 29.56 18.60 21.49
CA THR A 95 28.94 19.85 21.98
C THR A 95 28.90 19.99 23.51
N ASP A 96 29.31 18.96 24.26
CA ASP A 96 29.30 18.94 25.73
C ASP A 96 30.70 19.17 26.38
N LEU A 97 31.69 19.67 25.62
CA LEU A 97 33.04 20.04 26.11
C LEU A 97 33.31 21.56 25.99
#